data_AF-A0A9X0XHC3-F1
#
_entry.id   AF-A0A9X0XHC3-F1
#
_cell.length_a   1.000
_cell.length_b   1.000
_cell.length_c   1.000
_cell.angle_alpha   90.00
_cell.angle_beta   90.00
_cell.angle_gamma   90.00
#
_symmetry.space_group_name_H-M   'P 1'
#
loop_
_entity.id
_entity.type
_entity.pdbx_description
1 polymer ?
#
loop_
_entity_poly.entity_id
_entity_poly.type
_entity_poly.pdbx_seq_one_letter_code
_entity_poly.pdbx_strand_id
1 'polypeptide(L)'
;MVADEGLRELRAVPLPGISRHSGRVLGDLLAAQRQAARDADWPALLGTSLTLLGAGQGHAVAVRAVRSSDGTLAEDALTGVGEVLDGLRQLAARPDHEAQAEGIRALLQESDAGLAARAAPLLDQVAAGAVDPSAFEEGERLADLLGQAPGTDVEAGLCVAAVTRGLLGVVHGTLNTTRPTDPDPAGAERRLATLRSIVDRVDGALTTAERSLFDACAGGERDEIAAAAVALARRAQDLLVHFAAAQAEGAALARTLRSAGRNADAERVGRALARGGRLVRRAVADAAVGTRLDLDLALRVLPPAVADLTDTAGLAFAAALPDGRNTEIAHLGPDDDGDLVEVAGFVTAASAAREPDGKLVGRVTLLDPSSGSSVELSLLFVHPAHAGLTLDGYAVAHGRYRSASERLDGGPGVEVDVLAPTALSRESWQARLWFSATPWLHPWRGRLHLDWSLGTHSAGPDDFEDATRGAAELILTPFTRTENL
;
A
#
# COMPACT_ATOMS: atom_id res chain seq x y z
N MET A 1 -2.87 42.90 25.25
CA MET A 1 -2.89 41.92 26.36
C MET A 1 -4.32 41.39 26.59
N VAL A 2 -5.05 41.10 25.49
CA VAL A 2 -6.41 40.51 25.44
C VAL A 2 -6.48 39.54 24.24
N ALA A 3 -5.34 39.02 23.78
CA ALA A 3 -5.24 38.14 22.61
C ALA A 3 -4.70 36.74 22.97
N ASP A 4 -4.49 36.47 24.26
CA ASP A 4 -3.75 35.28 24.75
C ASP A 4 -4.62 34.35 25.61
N GLU A 5 -5.91 34.69 25.80
CA GLU A 5 -6.85 33.93 26.62
C GLU A 5 -7.76 33.04 25.75
N GLY A 6 -8.16 33.48 24.56
CA GLY A 6 -8.93 32.66 23.59
C GLY A 6 -8.15 31.50 22.95
N LEU A 7 -6.81 31.54 22.96
CA LEU A 7 -5.96 30.45 22.48
C LEU A 7 -5.71 29.36 23.54
N ARG A 8 -5.98 29.65 24.83
CA ARG A 8 -5.91 28.65 25.91
C ARG A 8 -7.20 27.83 26.03
N GLU A 9 -8.36 28.41 25.74
CA GLU A 9 -9.63 27.67 25.77
C GLU A 9 -9.78 26.67 24.61
N LEU A 10 -9.20 26.95 23.43
CA LEU A 10 -9.18 26.01 22.29
C LEU A 10 -8.23 24.80 22.46
N ARG A 11 -7.32 24.85 23.44
CA ARG A 11 -6.47 23.71 23.83
C ARG A 11 -7.10 22.86 24.94
N ALA A 12 -8.23 23.29 25.50
CA ALA A 12 -8.87 22.70 26.68
C ALA A 12 -10.22 22.04 26.38
N VAL A 13 -10.59 21.87 25.11
CA VAL A 13 -11.68 20.95 24.73
C VAL A 13 -11.05 19.59 24.46
N PRO A 14 -10.93 18.68 25.45
CA PRO A 14 -10.76 17.29 25.12
C PRO A 14 -11.99 16.90 24.30
N LEU A 15 -11.81 16.27 23.13
CA LEU A 15 -12.85 15.49 22.46
C LEU A 15 -12.83 14.11 23.14
N PRO A 16 -13.41 13.91 24.34
CA PRO A 16 -13.02 12.82 25.22
C PRO A 16 -13.74 11.51 24.87
N GLY A 17 -14.75 11.57 23.99
CA GLY A 17 -15.54 10.41 23.55
C GLY A 17 -15.24 9.96 22.11
N ILE A 18 -14.99 10.90 21.19
CA ILE A 18 -14.87 10.62 19.75
C ILE A 18 -13.53 9.95 19.42
N SER A 19 -12.43 10.38 20.04
CA SER A 19 -11.08 9.87 19.72
C SER A 19 -10.87 8.43 20.18
N ARG A 20 -11.37 8.07 21.37
CA ARG A 20 -11.29 6.70 21.90
C ARG A 20 -12.16 5.73 21.12
N HIS A 21 -13.38 6.13 20.78
CA HIS A 21 -14.30 5.27 20.04
C HIS A 21 -13.80 5.04 18.60
N SER A 22 -13.43 6.10 17.90
CA SER A 22 -12.92 6.03 16.51
C SER A 22 -11.60 5.26 16.44
N GLY A 23 -10.66 5.52 17.37
CA GLY A 23 -9.39 4.81 17.46
C GLY A 23 -9.58 3.30 17.68
N ARG A 24 -10.52 2.91 18.55
CA ARG A 24 -10.86 1.50 18.77
C ARG A 24 -11.46 0.85 17.52
N VAL A 25 -12.39 1.51 16.83
CA VAL A 25 -13.00 0.93 15.61
C VAL A 25 -11.95 0.72 14.52
N LEU A 26 -11.10 1.71 14.29
CA LEU A 26 -10.02 1.57 13.31
C LEU A 26 -9.04 0.46 13.72
N GLY A 27 -8.73 0.33 15.01
CA GLY A 27 -7.94 -0.78 15.54
C GLY A 27 -8.55 -2.16 15.26
N ASP A 28 -9.84 -2.34 15.55
CA ASP A 28 -10.57 -3.58 15.32
C ASP A 28 -10.57 -3.95 13.81
N LEU A 29 -10.84 -2.97 12.94
CA LEU A 29 -10.86 -3.16 11.49
C LEU A 29 -9.47 -3.49 10.92
N LEU A 30 -8.42 -2.83 11.40
CA LEU A 30 -7.04 -3.11 11.01
C LEU A 30 -6.64 -4.55 11.37
N ALA A 31 -7.05 -5.01 12.55
CA ALA A 31 -6.74 -6.35 12.99
C ALA A 31 -7.55 -7.42 12.24
N ALA A 32 -8.86 -7.18 12.03
CA ALA A 32 -9.70 -8.05 11.21
C ALA A 32 -9.17 -8.18 9.77
N GLN A 33 -8.69 -7.07 9.18
CA GLN A 33 -8.05 -7.07 7.87
C GLN A 33 -6.81 -7.97 7.85
N ARG A 34 -5.93 -7.82 8.84
CA ARG A 34 -4.70 -8.63 8.96
C ARG A 34 -5.03 -10.11 9.11
N GLN A 35 -6.05 -10.43 9.90
CA GLN A 35 -6.48 -11.80 10.14
C GLN A 35 -7.05 -12.44 8.88
N ALA A 36 -7.96 -11.75 8.17
CA ALA A 36 -8.47 -12.24 6.89
C ALA A 36 -7.36 -12.50 5.86
N ALA A 37 -6.31 -11.66 5.83
CA ALA A 37 -5.15 -11.89 4.98
C ALA A 37 -4.31 -13.13 5.40
N ARG A 38 -4.21 -13.42 6.71
CA ARG A 38 -3.53 -14.62 7.23
C ARG A 38 -4.30 -15.89 6.92
N ASP A 39 -5.62 -15.85 7.06
CA ASP A 39 -6.52 -16.98 6.83
C ASP A 39 -6.78 -17.23 5.34
N ALA A 40 -6.19 -16.41 4.46
CA ALA A 40 -6.43 -16.41 3.02
C ALA A 40 -7.93 -16.24 2.66
N ASP A 41 -8.72 -15.60 3.53
CA ASP A 41 -10.11 -15.21 3.27
C ASP A 41 -10.12 -13.90 2.47
N TRP A 42 -9.84 -14.01 1.17
CA TRP A 42 -9.75 -12.86 0.27
C TRP A 42 -11.04 -12.04 0.15
N PRO A 43 -12.24 -12.66 0.14
CA PRO A 43 -13.48 -11.91 0.18
C PRO A 43 -13.67 -11.13 1.49
N ALA A 44 -13.41 -11.73 2.66
CA ALA A 44 -13.45 -11.01 3.94
C ALA A 44 -12.39 -9.92 4.03
N LEU A 45 -11.19 -10.15 3.47
CA LEU A 45 -10.14 -9.15 3.36
C LEU A 45 -10.64 -7.96 2.55
N LEU A 46 -11.19 -8.19 1.36
CA LEU A 46 -11.71 -7.13 0.50
C LEU A 46 -12.80 -6.32 1.22
N GLY A 47 -13.74 -7.02 1.86
CA GLY A 47 -14.84 -6.41 2.62
C GLY A 47 -14.36 -5.53 3.75
N THR A 48 -13.53 -6.08 4.64
CA THR A 48 -12.96 -5.34 5.78
C THR A 48 -12.12 -4.16 5.30
N SER A 49 -11.41 -4.31 4.18
CA SER A 49 -10.56 -3.24 3.62
C SER A 49 -11.36 -2.08 3.04
N LEU A 50 -12.50 -2.36 2.41
CA LEU A 50 -13.44 -1.33 1.95
C LEU A 50 -14.05 -0.56 3.12
N THR A 51 -14.45 -1.27 4.18
CA THR A 51 -14.96 -0.65 5.42
C THR A 51 -13.89 0.22 6.08
N LEU A 52 -12.65 -0.28 6.18
CA LEU A 52 -11.53 0.47 6.74
C LEU A 52 -11.20 1.73 5.93
N LEU A 53 -11.21 1.64 4.60
CA LEU A 53 -11.02 2.78 3.71
C LEU A 53 -12.12 3.83 3.92
N GLY A 54 -13.38 3.41 3.95
CA GLY A 54 -14.52 4.29 4.19
C GLY A 54 -14.49 4.95 5.57
N ALA A 55 -14.14 4.18 6.62
CA ALA A 55 -13.98 4.71 7.98
C ALA A 55 -12.85 5.75 8.07
N GLY A 56 -11.70 5.49 7.43
CA GLY A 56 -10.59 6.44 7.37
C GLY A 56 -10.97 7.75 6.65
N GLN A 57 -11.69 7.65 5.52
CA GLN A 57 -12.20 8.82 4.79
C GLN A 57 -13.25 9.60 5.59
N GLY A 58 -14.20 8.90 6.22
CA GLY A 58 -15.24 9.49 7.06
C GLY A 58 -14.62 10.24 8.24
N HIS A 59 -13.63 9.65 8.89
CA HIS A 59 -12.89 10.30 9.97
C HIS A 59 -12.13 11.54 9.48
N ALA A 60 -11.53 11.49 8.29
CA ALA A 60 -10.88 12.66 7.69
C ALA A 60 -11.88 13.80 7.38
N VAL A 61 -13.09 13.49 6.91
CA VAL A 61 -14.17 14.48 6.75
C VAL A 61 -14.57 15.09 8.08
N ALA A 62 -14.76 14.26 9.11
CA ALA A 62 -15.12 14.73 10.44
C ALA A 62 -14.06 15.68 11.03
N VAL A 63 -12.78 15.31 10.95
CA VAL A 63 -11.67 16.16 11.42
C VAL A 63 -11.68 17.53 10.73
N ARG A 64 -12.01 17.59 9.43
CA ARG A 64 -12.19 18.86 8.70
C ARG A 64 -13.38 19.66 9.22
N ALA A 65 -14.54 19.03 9.36
CA ALA A 65 -15.78 19.69 9.76
C ALA A 65 -15.71 20.27 11.18
N VAL A 66 -15.08 19.56 12.13
CA VAL A 66 -14.86 20.04 13.50
C VAL A 66 -14.07 21.36 13.52
N ARG A 67 -13.24 21.61 12.50
CA ARG A 67 -12.31 22.74 12.46
C ARG A 67 -12.73 23.87 11.51
N SER A 68 -13.64 23.62 10.57
CA SER A 68 -14.23 24.66 9.72
C SER A 68 -15.26 25.55 10.45
N SER A 69 -15.47 25.35 11.76
CA SER A 69 -16.51 26.02 12.58
C SER A 69 -17.94 25.57 12.29
N ASP A 70 -18.12 24.49 11.51
CA ASP A 70 -19.42 23.96 11.10
C ASP A 70 -19.75 22.70 11.92
N GLY A 71 -19.91 22.88 13.23
CA GLY A 71 -20.02 21.79 14.22
C GLY A 71 -21.16 20.81 13.98
N THR A 72 -22.23 21.24 13.31
CA THR A 72 -23.36 20.40 12.91
C THR A 72 -23.00 19.36 11.85
N LEU A 73 -22.16 19.70 10.86
CA LEU A 73 -21.70 18.75 9.84
C LEU A 73 -20.74 17.70 10.42
N ALA A 74 -19.98 18.07 11.45
CA ALA A 74 -19.09 17.15 12.16
C ALA A 74 -19.87 16.12 12.98
N GLU A 75 -20.87 16.58 13.75
CA GLU A 75 -21.73 15.69 14.53
C GLU A 75 -22.57 14.78 13.62
N ASP A 76 -23.13 15.27 12.51
CA ASP A 76 -23.91 14.44 11.58
C ASP A 76 -23.04 13.39 10.86
N ALA A 77 -21.83 13.77 10.41
CA ALA A 77 -20.91 12.83 9.76
C ALA A 77 -20.35 11.79 10.75
N LEU A 78 -20.04 12.20 12.00
CA LEU A 78 -19.56 11.30 13.06
C LEU A 78 -20.68 10.42 13.63
N THR A 79 -21.92 10.90 13.69
CA THR A 79 -23.09 10.12 14.10
C THR A 79 -23.43 9.11 13.01
N GLY A 80 -23.43 9.49 11.73
CA GLY A 80 -23.64 8.53 10.64
C GLY A 80 -22.53 7.46 10.55
N VAL A 81 -21.26 7.85 10.75
CA VAL A 81 -20.15 6.89 10.82
C VAL A 81 -20.24 6.05 12.10
N GLY A 82 -20.57 6.65 13.24
CA GLY A 82 -20.75 5.98 14.53
C GLY A 82 -21.91 4.98 14.53
N GLU A 83 -23.05 5.32 13.93
CA GLU A 83 -24.22 4.45 13.79
C GLU A 83 -23.95 3.30 12.83
N VAL A 84 -23.22 3.55 11.73
CA VAL A 84 -22.76 2.49 10.83
C VAL A 84 -21.78 1.55 11.56
N LEU A 85 -20.83 2.09 12.34
CA LEU A 85 -19.82 1.30 13.05
C LEU A 85 -20.36 0.58 14.29
N ASP A 86 -21.29 1.18 15.04
CA ASP A 86 -22.00 0.55 16.16
C ASP A 86 -23.02 -0.47 15.67
N GLY A 87 -23.66 -0.22 14.52
CA GLY A 87 -24.45 -1.22 13.80
C GLY A 87 -23.58 -2.43 13.45
N LEU A 88 -22.43 -2.21 12.82
CA LEU A 88 -21.47 -3.27 12.46
C LEU A 88 -20.95 -4.03 13.70
N ARG A 89 -20.72 -3.37 14.84
CA ARG A 89 -20.27 -4.00 16.11
C ARG A 89 -21.36 -4.79 16.84
N GLN A 90 -22.54 -4.22 17.03
CA GLN A 90 -23.66 -4.91 17.67
C GLN A 90 -24.09 -6.14 16.87
N LEU A 91 -23.88 -6.09 15.55
CA LEU A 91 -24.08 -7.21 14.65
C LEU A 91 -22.92 -8.21 14.81
N ALA A 92 -21.65 -7.81 14.68
CA ALA A 92 -20.46 -8.69 14.83
C ALA A 92 -20.37 -9.46 16.17
N ALA A 93 -20.98 -8.94 17.25
CA ALA A 93 -21.00 -9.59 18.56
C ALA A 93 -22.09 -10.67 18.74
N ARG A 94 -22.97 -10.89 17.74
CA ARG A 94 -24.06 -11.88 17.81
C ARG A 94 -23.70 -13.16 17.03
N PRO A 95 -24.01 -14.35 17.56
CA PRO A 95 -23.62 -15.64 16.97
C PRO A 95 -24.40 -16.03 15.70
N ASP A 96 -25.30 -15.17 15.23
CA ASP A 96 -26.22 -15.46 14.12
C ASP A 96 -25.88 -14.58 12.91
N HIS A 97 -25.01 -15.13 12.06
CA HIS A 97 -24.40 -14.45 10.93
C HIS A 97 -25.42 -14.12 9.81
N GLU A 98 -26.52 -14.86 9.70
CA GLU A 98 -27.57 -14.61 8.71
C GLU A 98 -28.41 -13.37 9.09
N ALA A 99 -28.73 -13.21 10.37
CA ALA A 99 -29.35 -12.00 10.90
C ALA A 99 -28.43 -10.76 10.84
N GLN A 100 -27.10 -10.96 10.86
CA GLN A 100 -26.11 -9.89 10.69
C GLN A 100 -26.15 -9.27 9.29
N ALA A 101 -26.13 -10.10 8.25
CA ALA A 101 -26.16 -9.66 6.86
C ALA A 101 -27.45 -8.89 6.53
N GLU A 102 -28.59 -9.36 7.04
CA GLU A 102 -29.90 -8.72 6.84
C GLU A 102 -30.00 -7.35 7.53
N GLY A 103 -29.43 -7.21 8.73
CA GLY A 103 -29.41 -5.94 9.48
C GLY A 103 -28.55 -4.86 8.84
N ILE A 104 -27.37 -5.23 8.32
CA ILE A 104 -26.50 -4.28 7.59
C ILE A 104 -27.14 -3.90 6.25
N ARG A 105 -27.82 -4.85 5.59
CA ARG A 105 -28.55 -4.59 4.34
C ARG A 105 -29.69 -3.58 4.55
N ALA A 106 -30.41 -3.66 5.67
CA ALA A 106 -31.46 -2.71 6.05
C ALA A 106 -30.90 -1.30 6.36
N LEU A 107 -29.83 -1.20 7.16
CA LEU A 107 -29.18 0.07 7.50
C LEU A 107 -28.59 0.77 6.26
N LEU A 108 -27.95 0.01 5.37
CA LEU A 108 -27.44 0.54 4.10
C LEU A 108 -28.57 0.96 3.16
N GLN A 109 -29.71 0.25 3.15
CA GLN A 109 -30.88 0.64 2.34
C GLN A 109 -31.55 1.92 2.83
N GLU A 110 -31.58 2.15 4.14
CA GLU A 110 -32.09 3.40 4.73
C GLU A 110 -31.16 4.59 4.48
N SER A 111 -29.85 4.34 4.41
CA SER A 111 -28.83 5.38 4.22
C SER A 111 -28.54 5.71 2.74
N ASP A 112 -28.35 4.69 1.90
CA ASP A 112 -28.08 4.80 0.45
C ASP A 112 -28.37 3.46 -0.26
N ALA A 113 -29.49 3.40 -0.98
CA ALA A 113 -29.93 2.21 -1.70
C ALA A 113 -28.94 1.71 -2.78
N GLY A 114 -28.12 2.60 -3.35
CA GLY A 114 -27.10 2.25 -4.33
C GLY A 114 -25.89 1.57 -3.68
N LEU A 115 -25.50 2.02 -2.49
CA LEU A 115 -24.44 1.40 -1.69
C LEU A 115 -24.85 0.01 -1.19
N ALA A 116 -26.11 -0.14 -0.75
CA ALA A 116 -26.67 -1.42 -0.32
C ALA A 116 -26.66 -2.49 -1.42
N ALA A 117 -27.00 -2.12 -2.66
CA ALA A 117 -27.00 -3.04 -3.79
C ALA A 117 -25.59 -3.55 -4.14
N ARG A 118 -24.56 -2.73 -3.95
CA ARG A 118 -23.16 -3.12 -4.19
C ARG A 118 -22.57 -3.95 -3.05
N ALA A 119 -23.08 -3.78 -1.84
CA ALA A 119 -22.60 -4.47 -0.64
C ALA A 119 -23.26 -5.85 -0.44
N ALA A 120 -24.42 -6.13 -1.06
CA ALA A 120 -25.19 -7.35 -0.86
C ALA A 120 -24.38 -8.68 -0.99
N PRO A 121 -23.53 -8.90 -2.01
CA PRO A 121 -22.79 -10.15 -2.15
C PRO A 121 -21.73 -10.36 -1.06
N LEU A 122 -21.28 -9.28 -0.43
CA LEU A 122 -20.27 -9.27 0.62
C LEU A 122 -20.90 -9.54 1.99
N LEU A 123 -22.13 -9.07 2.21
CA LEU A 123 -22.94 -9.40 3.38
C LEU A 123 -23.29 -10.88 3.42
N ASP A 124 -23.56 -11.48 2.25
CA ASP A 124 -23.82 -12.92 2.12
C ASP A 124 -22.60 -13.79 2.54
N GLN A 125 -21.37 -13.24 2.48
CA GLN A 125 -20.14 -13.93 2.89
C GLN A 125 -19.88 -13.78 4.38
N VAL A 126 -20.19 -12.62 4.96
CA VAL A 126 -20.19 -12.40 6.41
C VAL A 126 -21.20 -13.32 7.10
N ALA A 127 -22.34 -13.58 6.44
CA ALA A 127 -23.34 -14.56 6.89
C ALA A 127 -22.81 -15.99 7.03
N ALA A 128 -21.65 -16.31 6.45
CA ALA A 128 -21.02 -17.62 6.50
C ALA A 128 -20.02 -17.81 7.67
N GLY A 129 -19.71 -16.76 8.44
CA GLY A 129 -19.12 -16.84 9.79
C GLY A 129 -17.63 -17.21 9.95
N ALA A 130 -16.70 -16.36 9.49
CA ALA A 130 -15.26 -16.55 9.71
C ALA A 130 -14.55 -15.29 10.24
N VAL A 131 -14.34 -15.14 11.56
CA VAL A 131 -13.38 -14.18 12.15
C VAL A 131 -12.79 -14.70 13.49
N ASP A 132 -11.46 -14.63 13.67
CA ASP A 132 -10.67 -15.12 14.84
C ASP A 132 -10.43 -14.05 15.96
N PRO A 133 -10.59 -14.40 17.26
CA PRO A 133 -10.30 -13.56 18.43
C PRO A 133 -8.89 -12.98 18.60
N SER A 134 -7.83 -13.55 18.00
CA SER A 134 -6.45 -13.05 18.19
C SER A 134 -6.18 -11.66 17.58
N ALA A 135 -7.06 -11.21 16.67
CA ALA A 135 -7.06 -9.87 16.10
C ALA A 135 -7.32 -8.77 17.15
N PHE A 136 -8.10 -9.06 18.20
CA PHE A 136 -8.58 -8.03 19.12
C PHE A 136 -7.48 -7.47 20.05
N GLU A 137 -6.45 -8.25 20.40
CA GLU A 137 -5.37 -7.79 21.29
C GLU A 137 -4.47 -6.70 20.67
N GLU A 138 -4.28 -6.71 19.36
CA GLU A 138 -3.49 -5.69 18.65
C GLU A 138 -4.31 -4.40 18.43
N GLY A 139 -5.63 -4.54 18.23
CA GLY A 139 -6.59 -3.43 18.21
C GLY A 139 -6.73 -2.73 19.56
N GLU A 140 -6.75 -3.48 20.66
CA GLU A 140 -6.79 -2.93 22.02
C GLU A 140 -5.50 -2.22 22.41
N ARG A 141 -4.31 -2.77 22.06
CA ARG A 141 -3.03 -2.06 22.28
C ARG A 141 -2.95 -0.76 21.49
N LEU A 142 -3.47 -0.73 20.26
CA LEU A 142 -3.55 0.50 19.48
C LEU A 142 -4.51 1.48 20.16
N ALA A 143 -5.71 1.05 20.55
CA ALA A 143 -6.68 1.90 21.25
C ALA A 143 -6.15 2.49 22.57
N ASP A 144 -5.36 1.72 23.34
CA ASP A 144 -4.76 2.17 24.59
C ASP A 144 -3.62 3.18 24.39
N LEU A 145 -2.77 2.99 23.37
CA LEU A 145 -1.75 3.98 22.97
C LEU A 145 -2.41 5.29 22.52
N LEU A 146 -3.57 5.21 21.86
CA LEU A 146 -4.34 6.34 21.36
C LEU A 146 -5.12 7.07 22.46
N GLY A 147 -5.56 6.36 23.50
CA GLY A 147 -6.29 6.92 24.64
C GLY A 147 -5.46 7.79 25.58
N GLN A 148 -4.13 7.84 25.38
CA GLN A 148 -3.17 8.56 26.22
C GLN A 148 -2.48 9.76 25.52
N ALA A 149 -2.63 9.94 24.21
CA ALA A 149 -1.96 11.00 23.47
C ALA A 149 -2.84 12.26 23.30
N PRO A 150 -2.38 13.46 23.69
CA PRO A 150 -3.06 14.71 23.34
C PRO A 150 -2.64 15.11 21.92
N GLY A 151 -3.53 15.06 20.93
CA GLY A 151 -3.26 15.77 19.68
C GLY A 151 -3.93 15.24 18.41
N THR A 152 -4.45 16.18 17.63
CA THR A 152 -4.97 16.03 16.26
C THR A 152 -4.01 15.35 15.28
N ASP A 153 -2.71 15.32 15.60
CA ASP A 153 -1.68 14.70 14.76
C ASP A 153 -1.77 13.17 14.74
N VAL A 154 -2.08 12.57 15.89
CA VAL A 154 -2.27 11.12 16.01
C VAL A 154 -3.54 10.68 15.28
N GLU A 155 -4.63 11.44 15.41
CA GLU A 155 -5.90 11.19 14.70
C GLU A 155 -5.70 11.29 13.18
N ALA A 156 -5.01 12.32 12.70
CA ALA A 156 -4.67 12.44 11.28
C ALA A 156 -3.78 11.27 10.80
N GLY A 157 -2.81 10.86 11.62
CA GLY A 157 -1.98 9.68 11.35
C GLY A 157 -2.78 8.39 11.22
N LEU A 158 -3.84 8.20 12.03
CA LEU A 158 -4.75 7.06 11.94
C LEU A 158 -5.62 7.09 10.69
N CYS A 159 -6.16 8.26 10.31
CA CYS A 159 -6.89 8.40 9.04
C CYS A 159 -6.03 7.91 7.88
N VAL A 160 -4.78 8.39 7.82
CA VAL A 160 -3.85 8.05 6.75
C VAL A 160 -3.48 6.56 6.80
N ALA A 161 -3.27 6.00 7.99
CA ALA A 161 -3.02 4.56 8.15
C ALA A 161 -4.21 3.72 7.67
N ALA A 162 -5.44 4.08 8.05
CA ALA A 162 -6.66 3.40 7.65
C ALA A 162 -6.88 3.46 6.12
N VAL A 163 -6.69 4.63 5.50
CA VAL A 163 -6.76 4.78 4.04
C VAL A 163 -5.71 3.93 3.35
N THR A 164 -4.45 4.01 3.79
CA THR A 164 -3.31 3.27 3.22
C THR A 164 -3.56 1.75 3.29
N ARG A 165 -3.95 1.26 4.48
CA ARG A 165 -4.20 -0.16 4.72
C ARG A 165 -5.44 -0.63 4.00
N GLY A 166 -6.53 0.13 4.02
CA GLY A 166 -7.73 -0.14 3.25
C GLY A 166 -7.43 -0.31 1.77
N LEU A 167 -6.63 0.60 1.17
CA LEU A 167 -6.23 0.48 -0.23
C LEU A 167 -5.39 -0.75 -0.54
N LEU A 168 -4.36 -1.03 0.27
CA LEU A 168 -3.55 -2.24 0.10
C LEU A 168 -4.42 -3.51 0.20
N GLY A 169 -5.33 -3.56 1.17
CA GLY A 169 -6.24 -4.68 1.36
C GLY A 169 -7.25 -4.84 0.23
N VAL A 170 -7.76 -3.74 -0.33
CA VAL A 170 -8.58 -3.78 -1.55
C VAL A 170 -7.77 -4.36 -2.70
N VAL A 171 -6.54 -3.89 -2.92
CA VAL A 171 -5.69 -4.38 -4.01
C VAL A 171 -5.39 -5.87 -3.85
N HIS A 172 -4.95 -6.32 -2.68
CA HIS A 172 -4.63 -7.73 -2.45
C HIS A 172 -5.90 -8.60 -2.43
N GLY A 173 -6.99 -8.13 -1.86
CA GLY A 173 -8.30 -8.81 -1.89
C GLY A 173 -8.79 -8.98 -3.32
N THR A 174 -8.79 -7.92 -4.13
CA THR A 174 -9.15 -8.00 -5.55
C THR A 174 -8.21 -8.90 -6.34
N LEU A 175 -6.89 -8.79 -6.13
CA LEU A 175 -5.90 -9.62 -6.82
C LEU A 175 -6.16 -11.12 -6.62
N ASN A 176 -6.49 -11.53 -5.38
CA ASN A 176 -6.66 -12.93 -5.03
C ASN A 176 -8.10 -13.44 -5.16
N THR A 177 -9.11 -12.56 -5.22
CA THR A 177 -10.51 -12.94 -5.55
C THR A 177 -10.80 -12.98 -7.04
N THR A 178 -10.06 -12.21 -7.85
CA THR A 178 -10.23 -12.20 -9.30
C THR A 178 -9.91 -13.59 -9.84
N ARG A 179 -10.95 -14.29 -10.32
CA ARG A 179 -10.80 -15.57 -11.02
C ARG A 179 -10.48 -15.27 -12.48
N PRO A 180 -9.21 -15.37 -12.92
CA PRO A 180 -8.89 -15.16 -14.31
C PRO A 180 -9.51 -16.30 -15.12
N THR A 181 -10.18 -15.99 -16.22
CA THR A 181 -10.42 -17.02 -17.25
C THR A 181 -9.08 -17.58 -17.70
N ASP A 182 -8.94 -18.92 -17.78
CA ASP A 182 -7.74 -19.56 -18.32
C ASP A 182 -7.32 -18.87 -19.62
N PRO A 183 -6.22 -18.11 -19.61
CA PRO A 183 -5.91 -17.24 -20.72
C PRO A 183 -5.38 -18.09 -21.87
N ASP A 184 -6.12 -18.12 -22.99
CA ASP A 184 -5.64 -18.73 -24.23
C ASP A 184 -4.29 -18.11 -24.64
N PRO A 185 -3.20 -18.91 -24.73
CA PRO A 185 -1.91 -18.42 -25.18
C PRO A 185 -1.99 -17.71 -26.54
N ALA A 186 -2.86 -18.13 -27.47
CA ALA A 186 -2.96 -17.49 -28.78
C ALA A 186 -3.39 -16.01 -28.68
N GLY A 187 -4.11 -15.63 -27.62
CA GLY A 187 -4.53 -14.25 -27.34
C GLY A 187 -3.53 -13.41 -26.53
N ALA A 188 -2.35 -13.95 -26.19
CA ALA A 188 -1.42 -13.33 -25.26
C ALA A 188 -0.95 -11.93 -25.66
N GLU A 189 -0.63 -11.71 -26.94
CA GLU A 189 -0.14 -10.40 -27.41
C GLU A 189 -1.19 -9.30 -27.21
N ARG A 190 -2.46 -9.62 -27.49
CA ARG A 190 -3.57 -8.68 -27.29
C ARG A 190 -3.76 -8.37 -25.80
N ARG A 191 -3.72 -9.39 -24.94
CA ARG A 191 -3.84 -9.22 -23.49
C ARG A 191 -2.68 -8.41 -22.90
N LEU A 192 -1.45 -8.68 -23.36
CA LEU A 192 -0.27 -7.90 -22.99
C LEU A 192 -0.39 -6.44 -23.44
N ALA A 193 -0.85 -6.18 -24.66
CA ALA A 193 -1.10 -4.81 -25.14
C ALA A 193 -2.14 -4.09 -24.28
N THR A 194 -3.23 -4.77 -23.88
CA THR A 194 -4.23 -4.23 -22.95
C THR A 194 -3.61 -3.91 -21.59
N LEU A 195 -2.86 -4.84 -20.99
CA LEU A 195 -2.19 -4.64 -19.71
C LEU A 195 -1.24 -3.43 -19.76
N ARG A 196 -0.41 -3.33 -20.80
CA ARG A 196 0.50 -2.20 -21.00
C ARG A 196 -0.26 -0.88 -21.14
N SER A 197 -1.34 -0.85 -21.92
CA SER A 197 -2.17 0.34 -22.07
C SER A 197 -2.79 0.79 -20.74
N ILE A 198 -3.22 -0.15 -19.90
CA ILE A 198 -3.74 0.15 -18.56
C ILE A 198 -2.62 0.72 -17.68
N VAL A 199 -1.45 0.06 -17.64
CA VAL A 199 -0.26 0.50 -16.89
C VAL A 199 0.14 1.93 -17.30
N ASP A 200 0.24 2.21 -18.60
CA ASP A 200 0.58 3.53 -19.14
C ASP A 200 -0.47 4.60 -18.77
N ARG A 201 -1.75 4.24 -18.82
CA ARG A 201 -2.84 5.16 -18.45
C ARG A 201 -2.81 5.50 -16.96
N VAL A 202 -2.57 4.51 -16.10
CA VAL A 202 -2.45 4.72 -14.65
C VAL A 202 -1.25 5.60 -14.35
N ASP A 203 -0.09 5.31 -14.95
CA ASP A 203 1.13 6.10 -14.79
C ASP A 203 0.95 7.57 -15.21
N GLY A 204 0.38 7.80 -16.40
CA GLY A 204 0.09 9.14 -16.89
C GLY A 204 -0.92 9.89 -16.02
N ALA A 205 -1.94 9.20 -15.52
CA ALA A 205 -2.95 9.76 -14.64
C ALA A 205 -2.39 10.19 -13.28
N LEU A 206 -1.58 9.33 -12.63
CA LEU A 206 -0.90 9.67 -11.38
C LEU A 206 0.08 10.82 -11.58
N THR A 207 0.90 10.76 -12.64
CA THR A 207 1.85 11.83 -12.97
C THR A 207 1.15 13.18 -13.19
N THR A 208 -0.01 13.20 -13.82
CA THR A 208 -0.78 14.44 -14.02
C THR A 208 -1.29 15.00 -12.69
N ALA A 209 -1.78 14.14 -11.80
CA ALA A 209 -2.27 14.56 -10.49
C ALA A 209 -1.12 15.07 -9.59
N GLU A 210 0.01 14.37 -9.57
CA GLU A 210 1.22 14.79 -8.86
C GLU A 210 1.75 16.12 -9.39
N ARG A 211 1.77 16.34 -10.72
CA ARG A 211 2.16 17.63 -11.31
C ARG A 211 1.23 18.76 -10.89
N SER A 212 -0.08 18.48 -10.81
CA SER A 212 -1.05 19.47 -10.34
C SER A 212 -0.79 19.87 -8.88
N LEU A 213 -0.41 18.91 -8.03
CA LEU A 213 0.02 19.19 -6.65
C LEU A 213 1.36 19.93 -6.60
N PHE A 214 2.34 19.55 -7.42
CA PHE A 214 3.62 20.27 -7.52
C PHE A 214 3.42 21.74 -7.91
N ASP A 215 2.60 22.00 -8.92
CA ASP A 215 2.31 23.36 -9.38
C ASP A 215 1.59 24.17 -8.29
N ALA A 216 0.64 23.56 -7.56
CA ALA A 216 -0.01 24.18 -6.41
C ALA A 216 0.99 24.47 -5.27
N CYS A 217 1.91 23.55 -4.97
CA CYS A 217 2.95 23.75 -3.96
C CYS A 217 3.94 24.87 -4.35
N ALA A 218 4.21 25.06 -5.64
CA ALA A 218 5.21 26.01 -6.12
C ALA A 218 4.78 27.48 -6.08
N GLY A 219 3.48 27.76 -6.02
CA GLY A 219 3.00 29.15 -6.00
C GLY A 219 1.53 29.35 -5.61
N GLY A 220 0.83 28.28 -5.26
CA GLY A 220 -0.58 28.33 -4.89
C GLY A 220 -0.83 28.72 -3.44
N GLU A 221 -2.07 29.14 -3.17
CA GLU A 221 -2.54 29.38 -1.81
C GLU A 221 -2.86 28.06 -1.09
N ARG A 222 -3.01 28.11 0.24
CA ARG A 222 -3.28 26.91 1.06
C ARG A 222 -4.48 26.09 0.56
N ASP A 223 -5.54 26.77 0.14
CA ASP A 223 -6.76 26.12 -0.34
C ASP A 223 -6.55 25.42 -1.68
N GLU A 224 -5.68 25.97 -2.55
CA GLU A 224 -5.32 25.34 -3.82
C GLU A 224 -4.46 24.09 -3.60
N ILE A 225 -3.51 24.16 -2.67
CA ILE A 225 -2.69 22.99 -2.27
C ILE A 225 -3.59 21.90 -1.68
N ALA A 226 -4.53 22.26 -0.79
CA ALA A 226 -5.47 21.31 -0.20
C ALA A 226 -6.36 20.66 -1.28
N ALA A 227 -6.91 21.45 -2.21
CA ALA A 227 -7.72 20.94 -3.31
C ALA A 227 -6.92 19.97 -4.21
N ALA A 228 -5.67 20.30 -4.54
CA ALA A 228 -4.79 19.43 -5.31
C ALA A 228 -4.42 18.14 -4.55
N ALA A 229 -4.19 18.22 -3.23
CA ALA A 229 -3.90 17.07 -2.38
C ALA A 229 -5.11 16.10 -2.29
N VAL A 230 -6.32 16.63 -2.13
CA VAL A 230 -7.57 15.84 -2.18
C VAL A 230 -7.76 15.21 -3.55
N ALA A 231 -7.50 15.95 -4.63
CA ALA A 231 -7.61 15.44 -5.99
C ALA A 231 -6.61 14.30 -6.26
N LEU A 232 -5.37 14.43 -5.79
CA LEU A 232 -4.35 13.38 -5.85
C LEU A 232 -4.82 12.12 -5.12
N ALA A 233 -5.28 12.27 -3.87
CA ALA A 233 -5.71 11.13 -3.05
C ALA A 233 -6.90 10.39 -3.67
N ARG A 234 -7.92 11.13 -4.14
CA ARG A 234 -9.08 10.53 -4.83
C ARG A 234 -8.66 9.83 -6.12
N ARG A 235 -7.80 10.48 -6.92
CA ARG A 235 -7.34 9.90 -8.18
C ARG A 235 -6.61 8.59 -7.96
N ALA A 236 -5.74 8.51 -6.96
CA ALA A 236 -5.06 7.27 -6.60
C ALA A 236 -6.05 6.17 -6.18
N GLN A 237 -7.03 6.50 -5.34
CA GLN A 237 -8.05 5.56 -4.86
C GLN A 237 -8.89 4.99 -6.03
N ASP A 238 -9.37 5.85 -6.93
CA ASP A 238 -10.19 5.46 -8.09
C ASP A 238 -9.44 4.50 -9.05
N LEU A 239 -8.14 4.74 -9.24
CA LEU A 239 -7.33 3.94 -10.17
C LEU A 239 -7.05 2.53 -9.62
N LEU A 240 -6.79 2.41 -8.31
CA LEU A 240 -6.34 1.15 -7.71
C LEU A 240 -7.37 0.02 -7.79
N VAL A 241 -8.66 0.33 -7.64
CA VAL A 241 -9.75 -0.67 -7.68
C VAL A 241 -9.76 -1.42 -9.02
N HIS A 242 -9.66 -0.71 -10.14
CA HIS A 242 -9.67 -1.32 -11.47
C HIS A 242 -8.32 -1.92 -11.85
N PHE A 243 -7.24 -1.36 -11.31
CA PHE A 243 -5.90 -1.77 -11.67
C PHE A 243 -5.51 -3.12 -11.07
N ALA A 244 -5.98 -3.43 -9.85
CA ALA A 244 -5.70 -4.70 -9.19
C ALA A 244 -6.21 -5.92 -9.99
N ALA A 245 -7.41 -5.82 -10.59
CA ALA A 245 -7.96 -6.89 -11.43
C ALA A 245 -7.11 -7.14 -12.69
N ALA A 246 -6.63 -6.08 -13.34
CA ALA A 246 -5.74 -6.19 -14.49
C ALA A 246 -4.39 -6.85 -14.12
N GLN A 247 -3.86 -6.56 -12.92
CA GLN A 247 -2.66 -7.24 -12.41
C GLN A 247 -2.91 -8.75 -12.19
N ALA A 248 -4.09 -9.13 -11.68
CA ALA A 248 -4.44 -10.54 -11.49
C ALA A 248 -4.49 -11.31 -12.82
N GLU A 249 -5.15 -10.73 -13.84
CA GLU A 249 -5.20 -11.30 -15.18
C GLU A 249 -3.80 -11.44 -15.80
N GLY A 250 -2.96 -10.42 -15.64
CA GLY A 250 -1.58 -10.46 -16.12
C GLY A 250 -0.75 -11.55 -15.43
N ALA A 251 -0.88 -11.71 -14.11
CA ALA A 251 -0.19 -12.75 -13.36
C ALA A 251 -0.60 -14.16 -13.82
N ALA A 252 -1.89 -14.38 -14.07
CA ALA A 252 -2.39 -15.62 -14.65
C ALA A 252 -1.84 -15.87 -16.06
N LEU A 253 -1.83 -14.84 -16.91
CA LEU A 253 -1.26 -14.92 -18.25
C LEU A 253 0.23 -15.28 -18.22
N ALA A 254 1.02 -14.66 -17.34
CA ALA A 254 2.44 -14.96 -17.19
C ALA A 254 2.66 -16.44 -16.81
N ARG A 255 1.88 -16.97 -15.85
CA ARG A 255 1.95 -18.39 -15.47
C ARG A 255 1.59 -19.32 -16.63
N THR A 256 0.50 -19.06 -17.34
CA THR A 256 0.07 -19.88 -18.48
C THR A 256 1.07 -19.85 -19.63
N LEU A 257 1.70 -18.70 -19.88
CA LEU A 257 2.75 -18.59 -20.90
C LEU A 257 3.99 -19.40 -20.51
N ARG A 258 4.41 -19.36 -19.23
CA ARG A 258 5.52 -20.19 -18.72
C ARG A 258 5.21 -21.68 -18.86
N SER A 259 4.01 -22.12 -18.45
CA SER A 259 3.64 -23.54 -18.55
C SER A 259 3.52 -24.03 -19.99
N ALA A 260 3.22 -23.13 -20.94
CA ALA A 260 3.20 -23.40 -22.37
C ALA A 260 4.59 -23.30 -23.05
N GLY A 261 5.67 -23.03 -22.30
CA GLY A 261 7.02 -22.86 -22.84
C GLY A 261 7.25 -21.55 -23.61
N ARG A 262 6.32 -20.58 -23.50
CA ARG A 262 6.41 -19.26 -24.15
C ARG A 262 7.10 -18.24 -23.24
N ASN A 263 8.34 -18.55 -22.89
CA ASN A 263 9.08 -17.86 -21.83
C ASN A 263 9.34 -16.38 -22.11
N ALA A 264 9.69 -16.01 -23.35
CA ALA A 264 9.90 -14.61 -23.73
C ALA A 264 8.62 -13.76 -23.59
N ASP A 265 7.46 -14.33 -23.92
CA ASP A 265 6.18 -13.63 -23.73
C ASP A 265 5.83 -13.51 -22.24
N ALA A 266 6.09 -14.54 -21.45
CA ALA A 266 5.91 -14.49 -20.00
C ALA A 266 6.79 -13.41 -19.35
N GLU A 267 8.04 -13.27 -19.80
CA GLU A 267 8.95 -12.22 -19.34
C GLU A 267 8.40 -10.81 -19.68
N ARG A 268 7.90 -10.61 -20.91
CA ARG A 268 7.28 -9.34 -21.33
C ARG A 268 6.06 -8.97 -20.48
N VAL A 269 5.25 -9.97 -20.09
CA VAL A 269 4.13 -9.78 -19.15
C VAL A 269 4.66 -9.48 -17.76
N GLY A 270 5.66 -10.23 -17.29
CA GLY A 270 6.33 -10.03 -16.01
C GLY A 270 6.85 -8.61 -15.81
N ARG A 271 7.55 -8.04 -16.81
CA ARG A 271 8.02 -6.64 -16.77
C ARG A 271 6.86 -5.64 -16.64
N ALA A 272 5.75 -5.88 -17.34
CA ALA A 272 4.55 -5.05 -17.21
C ALA A 272 3.91 -5.16 -15.81
N LEU A 273 3.93 -6.36 -15.21
CA LEU A 273 3.46 -6.60 -13.85
C LEU A 273 4.35 -5.97 -12.79
N ALA A 274 5.68 -6.01 -12.94
CA ALA A 274 6.61 -5.34 -12.01
C ALA A 274 6.40 -3.82 -12.02
N ARG A 275 6.28 -3.22 -13.21
CA ARG A 275 5.88 -1.82 -13.35
C ARG A 275 4.50 -1.56 -12.72
N GLY A 276 3.57 -2.49 -12.88
CA GLY A 276 2.25 -2.41 -12.24
C GLY A 276 2.31 -2.43 -10.72
N GLY A 277 3.09 -3.33 -10.12
CA GLY A 277 3.32 -3.37 -8.68
C GLY A 277 3.94 -2.07 -8.15
N ARG A 278 4.91 -1.49 -8.86
CA ARG A 278 5.45 -0.15 -8.54
C ARG A 278 4.35 0.91 -8.54
N LEU A 279 3.51 0.95 -9.58
CA LEU A 279 2.43 1.94 -9.69
C LEU A 279 1.36 1.77 -8.60
N VAL A 280 1.10 0.54 -8.14
CA VAL A 280 0.22 0.31 -6.97
C VAL A 280 0.81 0.98 -5.74
N ARG A 281 2.09 0.71 -5.42
CA ARG A 281 2.75 1.28 -4.23
C ARG A 281 2.83 2.80 -4.31
N ARG A 282 3.10 3.34 -5.51
CA ARG A 282 3.03 4.78 -5.80
C ARG A 282 1.65 5.35 -5.51
N ALA A 283 0.58 4.78 -6.08
CA ALA A 283 -0.78 5.28 -5.86
C ALA A 283 -1.16 5.24 -4.38
N VAL A 284 -0.82 4.18 -3.65
CA VAL A 284 -1.09 4.12 -2.20
C VAL A 284 -0.28 5.21 -1.46
N ALA A 285 0.97 5.46 -1.84
CA ALA A 285 1.78 6.54 -1.29
C ALA A 285 1.17 7.93 -1.57
N ASP A 286 0.72 8.17 -2.80
CA ASP A 286 0.05 9.40 -3.21
C ASP A 286 -1.25 9.61 -2.42
N ALA A 287 -2.03 8.54 -2.20
CA ALA A 287 -3.22 8.59 -1.37
C ALA A 287 -2.90 8.93 0.09
N ALA A 288 -1.83 8.33 0.64
CA ALA A 288 -1.40 8.60 2.01
C ALA A 288 -0.98 10.07 2.18
N VAL A 289 -0.12 10.56 1.29
CA VAL A 289 0.42 11.92 1.34
C VAL A 289 -0.64 12.96 1.04
N GLY A 290 -1.48 12.75 0.02
CA GLY A 290 -2.59 13.65 -0.30
C GLY A 290 -3.59 13.76 0.86
N THR A 291 -3.95 12.64 1.48
CA THR A 291 -4.81 12.63 2.68
C THR A 291 -4.15 13.36 3.84
N ARG A 292 -2.85 13.13 4.05
CA ARG A 292 -2.12 13.80 5.13
C ARG A 292 -2.04 15.32 4.92
N LEU A 293 -1.68 15.75 3.72
CA LEU A 293 -1.57 17.16 3.36
C LEU A 293 -2.91 17.90 3.52
N ASP A 294 -4.01 17.30 3.07
CA ASP A 294 -5.36 17.84 3.25
C ASP A 294 -5.67 18.05 4.75
N LEU A 295 -5.41 17.04 5.58
CA LEU A 295 -5.63 17.13 7.03
C LEU A 295 -4.74 18.18 7.69
N ASP A 296 -3.45 18.23 7.37
CA ASP A 296 -2.52 19.22 7.93
C ASP A 296 -2.95 20.66 7.60
N LEU A 297 -3.28 20.91 6.33
CA LEU A 297 -3.73 22.22 5.87
C LEU A 297 -5.04 22.63 6.55
N ALA A 298 -5.99 21.70 6.71
CA ALA A 298 -7.23 21.93 7.44
C ALA A 298 -6.99 22.22 8.93
N LEU A 299 -6.03 21.54 9.54
CA LEU A 299 -5.65 21.73 10.94
C LEU A 299 -4.83 23.01 11.19
N ARG A 300 -4.41 23.71 10.12
CA ARG A 300 -3.49 24.88 10.16
C ARG A 300 -2.18 24.60 10.91
N VAL A 301 -1.83 23.32 11.04
CA VAL A 301 -0.54 22.85 11.49
C VAL A 301 0.20 22.52 10.22
N LEU A 302 1.35 23.15 9.98
CA LEU A 302 2.26 22.73 8.92
C LEU A 302 3.35 21.91 9.59
N PRO A 303 3.25 20.56 9.63
CA PRO A 303 4.38 19.76 10.05
C PRO A 303 5.61 20.07 9.17
N PRO A 304 6.83 19.87 9.69
CA PRO A 304 8.05 20.04 8.92
C PRO A 304 8.02 19.31 7.56
N ALA A 305 7.41 18.12 7.50
CA ALA A 305 7.27 17.35 6.26
C ALA A 305 6.41 18.05 5.17
N VAL A 306 5.42 18.86 5.56
CA VAL A 306 4.59 19.65 4.62
C VAL A 306 5.31 20.92 4.19
N ALA A 307 6.06 21.55 5.10
CA ALA A 307 6.94 22.66 4.76
C ALA A 307 8.00 22.21 3.73
N ASP A 308 8.56 21.01 3.89
CA ASP A 308 9.51 20.43 2.94
C ASP A 308 8.88 20.16 1.56
N LEU A 309 7.61 19.77 1.47
CA LEU A 309 6.94 19.53 0.18
C LEU A 309 6.53 20.82 -0.56
N THR A 310 6.36 21.91 0.19
CA THR A 310 6.03 23.24 -0.35
C THR A 310 7.26 24.04 -0.74
N ASP A 311 8.44 23.70 -0.20
CA ASP A 311 9.72 24.22 -0.70
C ASP A 311 10.16 23.52 -1.99
N THR A 312 9.61 23.98 -3.12
CA THR A 312 9.90 23.45 -4.45
C THR A 312 11.09 24.14 -5.15
N ALA A 313 11.68 25.16 -4.52
CA ALA A 313 12.69 26.00 -5.15
C ALA A 313 13.93 25.19 -5.57
N GLY A 314 14.23 25.22 -6.88
CA GLY A 314 15.39 24.51 -7.45
C GLY A 314 15.22 23.01 -7.64
N LEU A 315 14.04 22.44 -7.40
CA LEU A 315 13.76 21.03 -7.64
C LEU A 315 13.23 20.78 -9.05
N ALA A 316 13.67 19.69 -9.66
CA ALA A 316 12.95 19.11 -10.78
C ALA A 316 11.68 18.39 -10.26
N PHE A 317 10.64 18.34 -11.09
CA PHE A 317 9.45 17.53 -10.78
C PHE A 317 9.84 16.08 -10.47
N ALA A 318 10.66 15.48 -11.34
CA ALA A 318 11.23 14.15 -11.18
C ALA A 318 12.71 14.18 -11.60
N ALA A 319 13.54 13.40 -10.93
CA ALA A 319 14.91 13.11 -11.33
C ALA A 319 15.03 11.65 -11.79
N ALA A 320 15.99 11.38 -12.67
CA ALA A 320 16.31 10.01 -13.06
C ALA A 320 16.88 9.25 -11.85
N LEU A 321 16.47 8.00 -11.69
CA LEU A 321 17.13 7.09 -10.75
C LEU A 321 18.47 6.63 -11.36
N PRO A 322 19.45 6.26 -10.53
CA PRO A 322 20.70 5.69 -11.01
C PRO A 322 20.44 4.26 -11.50
N ASP A 323 19.96 4.13 -12.72
CA ASP A 323 19.63 2.86 -13.34
C ASP A 323 20.90 2.17 -13.87
N GLY A 324 21.03 0.88 -13.60
CA GLY A 324 22.07 0.05 -14.18
C GLY A 324 21.86 -0.26 -15.66
N ARG A 325 22.88 -0.82 -16.30
CA ARG A 325 22.76 -1.35 -17.67
C ARG A 325 21.84 -2.57 -17.64
N ASN A 326 20.74 -2.52 -18.41
CA ASN A 326 19.89 -3.70 -18.61
C ASN A 326 20.71 -4.85 -19.20
N THR A 327 20.81 -5.93 -18.44
CA THR A 327 21.67 -7.07 -18.72
C THR A 327 20.89 -8.36 -18.54
N GLU A 328 20.84 -9.19 -19.58
CA GLU A 328 20.28 -10.53 -19.47
C GLU A 328 21.11 -11.38 -18.52
N ILE A 329 20.45 -12.17 -17.67
CA ILE A 329 21.13 -12.97 -16.64
C ILE A 329 22.18 -13.90 -17.24
N ALA A 330 21.91 -14.49 -18.41
CA ALA A 330 22.83 -15.37 -19.11
C ALA A 330 24.13 -14.70 -19.57
N HIS A 331 24.15 -13.37 -19.65
CA HIS A 331 25.32 -12.59 -20.08
C HIS A 331 26.17 -12.08 -18.93
N LEU A 332 25.74 -12.26 -17.67
CA LEU A 332 26.53 -11.87 -16.52
C LEU A 332 27.74 -12.80 -16.38
N GLY A 333 28.93 -12.21 -16.33
CA GLY A 333 30.16 -12.95 -16.13
C GLY A 333 31.21 -12.18 -15.35
N PRO A 334 32.40 -12.75 -15.15
CA PRO A 334 33.49 -12.14 -14.38
C PRO A 334 33.90 -10.75 -14.89
N ASP A 335 33.70 -10.46 -16.18
CA ASP A 335 34.04 -9.17 -16.79
C ASP A 335 33.08 -8.04 -16.36
N ASP A 336 31.90 -8.36 -15.81
CA ASP A 336 30.93 -7.40 -15.29
C ASP A 336 31.12 -7.12 -13.78
N ASP A 337 32.17 -7.65 -13.13
CA ASP A 337 32.37 -7.47 -11.68
C ASP A 337 32.47 -5.99 -11.28
N GLY A 338 31.57 -5.55 -10.40
CA GLY A 338 31.47 -4.18 -9.92
C GLY A 338 30.56 -3.26 -10.76
N ASP A 339 30.12 -3.70 -11.93
CA ASP A 339 29.21 -2.94 -12.79
C ASP A 339 27.83 -2.78 -12.17
N LEU A 340 27.23 -1.62 -12.37
CA LEU A 340 25.83 -1.38 -12.03
C LEU A 340 24.95 -1.95 -13.14
N VAL A 341 24.20 -3.00 -12.82
CA VAL A 341 23.35 -3.74 -13.75
C VAL A 341 21.88 -3.66 -13.35
N GLU A 342 21.00 -3.74 -14.35
CA GLU A 342 19.58 -4.06 -14.16
C GLU A 342 19.37 -5.50 -14.61
N VAL A 343 18.84 -6.33 -13.71
CA VAL A 343 18.49 -7.73 -13.98
C VAL A 343 17.02 -7.96 -13.65
N ALA A 344 16.37 -8.85 -14.38
CA ALA A 344 14.95 -9.12 -14.19
C ALA A 344 14.63 -10.61 -14.33
N GLY A 345 13.64 -11.08 -13.59
CA GLY A 345 13.24 -12.49 -13.61
C GLY A 345 12.11 -12.81 -12.64
N PHE A 346 11.65 -14.05 -12.70
CA PHE A 346 10.67 -14.60 -11.76
C PHE A 346 11.37 -15.04 -10.48
N VAL A 347 10.80 -14.68 -9.33
CA VAL A 347 11.28 -15.10 -8.02
C VAL A 347 11.02 -16.60 -7.84
N THR A 348 12.09 -17.37 -7.69
CA THR A 348 12.02 -18.83 -7.45
C THR A 348 12.41 -19.24 -6.04
N ALA A 349 13.13 -18.38 -5.33
CA ALA A 349 13.44 -18.55 -3.92
C ALA A 349 13.55 -17.19 -3.25
N ALA A 350 13.12 -17.11 -2.00
CA ALA A 350 13.27 -15.92 -1.17
C ALA A 350 13.52 -16.36 0.28
N SER A 351 14.59 -15.86 0.88
CA SER A 351 14.96 -16.18 2.26
C SER A 351 15.62 -14.97 2.92
N ALA A 352 15.83 -15.05 4.23
CA ALA A 352 16.62 -14.07 4.95
C ALA A 352 17.46 -14.77 6.01
N ALA A 353 18.70 -14.32 6.17
CA ALA A 353 19.62 -14.82 7.19
C ALA A 353 20.27 -13.64 7.92
N ARG A 354 20.67 -13.88 9.18
CA ARG A 354 21.54 -12.93 9.89
C ARG A 354 22.99 -13.32 9.67
N GLU A 355 23.79 -12.37 9.22
CA GLU A 355 25.24 -12.52 9.12
C GLU A 355 25.89 -12.51 10.51
N PRO A 356 27.15 -12.98 10.64
CA PRO A 356 27.87 -12.97 11.92
C PRO A 356 28.00 -11.58 12.55
N ASP A 357 27.96 -10.52 11.75
CA ASP A 357 27.98 -9.13 12.21
C ASP A 357 26.60 -8.60 12.66
N GLY A 358 25.57 -9.45 12.63
CA GLY A 358 24.21 -9.16 13.05
C GLY A 358 23.31 -8.53 11.98
N LYS A 359 23.85 -8.19 10.80
CA LYS A 359 23.05 -7.63 9.70
C LYS A 359 22.07 -8.67 9.17
N LEU A 360 20.86 -8.21 8.83
CA LEU A 360 19.90 -9.02 8.10
C LEU A 360 20.21 -8.93 6.61
N VAL A 361 20.42 -10.07 5.97
CA VAL A 361 20.59 -10.19 4.52
C VAL A 361 19.45 -11.03 3.96
N GLY A 362 18.59 -10.37 3.17
CA GLY A 362 17.61 -11.04 2.33
C GLY A 362 18.30 -11.61 1.10
N ARG A 363 17.95 -12.82 0.72
CA ARG A 363 18.43 -13.48 -0.51
C ARG A 363 17.24 -13.83 -1.38
N VAL A 364 17.34 -13.50 -2.67
CA VAL A 364 16.29 -13.78 -3.64
C VAL A 364 16.93 -14.39 -4.87
N THR A 365 16.42 -15.52 -5.34
CA THR A 365 16.84 -16.09 -6.63
C THR A 365 15.84 -15.68 -7.69
N LEU A 366 16.34 -15.02 -8.74
CA LEU A 366 15.58 -14.74 -9.95
C LEU A 366 15.92 -15.75 -11.04
N LEU A 367 14.89 -16.24 -11.73
CA LEU A 367 14.98 -17.04 -12.94
C LEU A 367 14.58 -16.18 -14.13
N ASP A 368 15.49 -16.02 -15.09
CA ASP A 368 15.14 -15.58 -16.43
C ASP A 368 14.62 -16.80 -17.21
N PRO A 369 13.31 -16.87 -17.51
CA PRO A 369 12.74 -18.03 -18.17
C PRO A 369 13.21 -18.14 -19.62
N SER A 370 13.59 -17.03 -20.27
CA SER A 370 13.96 -16.99 -21.69
C SER A 370 15.27 -17.72 -21.93
N SER A 371 16.25 -17.53 -21.04
CA SER A 371 17.54 -18.22 -21.09
C SER A 371 17.61 -19.46 -20.19
N GLY A 372 16.71 -19.58 -19.22
CA GLY A 372 16.77 -20.59 -18.16
C GLY A 372 17.85 -20.33 -17.11
N SER A 373 18.52 -19.17 -17.17
CA SER A 373 19.59 -18.80 -16.24
C SER A 373 19.03 -18.17 -14.98
N SER A 374 19.73 -18.35 -13.85
CA SER A 374 19.35 -17.78 -12.56
C SER A 374 20.42 -16.86 -12.01
N VAL A 375 20.01 -15.84 -11.25
CA VAL A 375 20.90 -14.97 -10.48
C VAL A 375 20.41 -14.85 -9.06
N GLU A 376 21.33 -14.81 -8.10
CA GLU A 376 21.02 -14.48 -6.71
C GLU A 376 21.15 -12.97 -6.48
N LEU A 377 20.21 -12.42 -5.71
CA LEU A 377 20.19 -11.05 -5.25
C LEU A 377 20.46 -11.02 -3.75
N SER A 378 21.31 -10.09 -3.31
CA SER A 378 21.45 -9.76 -1.88
C SER A 378 20.72 -8.46 -1.56
N LEU A 379 19.85 -8.48 -0.55
CA LEU A 379 19.08 -7.34 -0.06
C LEU A 379 19.49 -7.01 1.38
N LEU A 380 20.06 -5.83 1.62
CA LEU A 380 20.47 -5.43 2.97
C LEU A 380 19.30 -4.94 3.82
N PHE A 381 19.24 -5.40 5.07
CA PHE A 381 18.26 -5.01 6.10
C PHE A 381 16.79 -5.26 5.73
N VAL A 382 16.55 -6.17 4.78
CA VAL A 382 15.21 -6.49 4.30
C VAL A 382 14.97 -7.98 4.33
N HIS A 383 13.86 -8.38 4.94
CA HIS A 383 13.29 -9.69 4.72
C HIS A 383 12.43 -9.64 3.45
N PRO A 384 12.74 -10.39 2.37
CA PRO A 384 12.06 -10.24 1.08
C PRO A 384 10.54 -10.38 1.18
N ALA A 385 10.06 -11.38 1.94
CA ALA A 385 8.63 -11.56 2.16
C ALA A 385 7.97 -10.36 2.87
N HIS A 386 8.63 -9.71 3.83
CA HIS A 386 8.09 -8.51 4.49
C HIS A 386 8.05 -7.31 3.55
N ALA A 387 8.90 -7.32 2.51
CA ALA A 387 8.82 -6.36 1.42
C ALA A 387 7.70 -6.71 0.43
N GLY A 388 7.06 -7.87 0.52
CA GLY A 388 6.05 -8.30 -0.45
C GLY A 388 6.61 -9.00 -1.68
N LEU A 389 7.90 -9.39 -1.65
CA LEU A 389 8.46 -10.25 -2.69
C LEU A 389 8.05 -11.69 -2.39
N THR A 390 7.27 -12.26 -3.31
CA THR A 390 6.74 -13.62 -3.20
C THR A 390 7.26 -14.50 -4.32
N LEU A 391 7.20 -15.81 -4.13
CA LEU A 391 7.40 -16.78 -5.20
C LEU A 391 6.48 -16.48 -6.39
N ASP A 392 6.97 -16.78 -7.60
CA ASP A 392 6.34 -16.49 -8.89
C ASP A 392 6.07 -15.00 -9.19
N GLY A 393 6.40 -14.10 -8.26
CA GLY A 393 6.45 -12.67 -8.54
C GLY A 393 7.54 -12.37 -9.57
N TYR A 394 7.33 -11.36 -10.40
CA TYR A 394 8.36 -10.88 -11.32
C TYR A 394 9.04 -9.65 -10.71
N ALA A 395 10.37 -9.64 -10.67
CA ALA A 395 11.15 -8.55 -10.10
C ALA A 395 12.15 -7.99 -11.12
N VAL A 396 12.42 -6.70 -11.00
CA VAL A 396 13.45 -5.94 -11.72
C VAL A 396 14.32 -5.29 -10.66
N ALA A 397 15.58 -5.72 -10.59
CA ALA A 397 16.54 -5.32 -9.57
C ALA A 397 17.68 -4.51 -10.19
N HIS A 398 18.04 -3.42 -9.54
CA HIS A 398 19.22 -2.62 -9.89
C HIS A 398 20.25 -2.74 -8.78
N GLY A 399 21.48 -3.08 -9.15
CA GLY A 399 22.53 -3.30 -8.17
C GLY A 399 23.88 -3.58 -8.81
N ARG A 400 24.89 -3.73 -7.97
CA ARG A 400 26.24 -4.05 -8.42
C ARG A 400 26.40 -5.54 -8.57
N TYR A 401 26.75 -6.00 -9.77
CA TYR A 401 27.13 -7.39 -9.96
C TYR A 401 28.45 -7.67 -9.23
N ARG A 402 28.52 -8.83 -8.60
CA ARG A 402 29.71 -9.36 -7.94
C ARG A 402 29.95 -10.77 -8.44
N SER A 403 31.14 -11.05 -8.94
CA SER A 403 31.53 -12.42 -9.28
C SER A 403 31.75 -13.29 -8.03
N ALA A 404 32.01 -12.65 -6.88
CA ALA A 404 32.06 -13.28 -5.56
C ALA A 404 31.57 -12.27 -4.50
N SER A 405 30.36 -12.49 -3.95
CA SER A 405 29.81 -11.66 -2.88
C SER A 405 29.84 -12.39 -1.55
N GLU A 406 30.39 -11.76 -0.52
CA GLU A 406 30.36 -12.28 0.85
C GLU A 406 28.91 -12.49 1.35
N ARG A 407 27.98 -11.65 0.89
CA ARG A 407 26.55 -11.72 1.26
C ARG A 407 25.82 -12.90 0.66
N LEU A 408 26.41 -13.49 -0.37
CA LEU A 408 25.91 -14.65 -1.12
C LEU A 408 26.85 -15.85 -0.93
N ASP A 409 27.45 -15.98 0.26
CA ASP A 409 28.33 -17.09 0.66
C ASP A 409 29.52 -17.30 -0.30
N GLY A 410 30.03 -16.19 -0.86
CA GLY A 410 31.14 -16.18 -1.82
C GLY A 410 30.72 -16.47 -3.28
N GLY A 411 29.43 -16.70 -3.53
CA GLY A 411 28.89 -16.93 -4.87
C GLY A 411 28.70 -15.65 -5.69
N PRO A 412 28.51 -15.80 -7.02
CA PRO A 412 28.20 -14.66 -7.89
C PRO A 412 26.75 -14.20 -7.71
N GLY A 413 26.50 -12.91 -7.87
CA GLY A 413 25.15 -12.36 -7.83
C GLY A 413 25.12 -10.84 -7.86
N VAL A 414 23.94 -10.27 -7.62
CA VAL A 414 23.72 -8.82 -7.65
C VAL A 414 23.46 -8.31 -6.23
N GLU A 415 24.32 -7.41 -5.77
CA GLU A 415 24.08 -6.67 -4.54
C GLU A 415 23.16 -5.48 -4.85
N VAL A 416 21.88 -5.57 -4.46
CA VAL A 416 20.88 -4.56 -4.78
C VAL A 416 21.21 -3.25 -4.07
N ASP A 417 21.24 -2.17 -4.84
CA ASP A 417 21.60 -0.86 -4.33
C ASP A 417 20.51 -0.28 -3.43
N VAL A 418 20.95 0.51 -2.45
CA VAL A 418 20.07 1.25 -1.55
C VAL A 418 19.95 2.68 -2.08
N LEU A 419 18.75 3.06 -2.49
CA LEU A 419 18.40 4.42 -2.84
C LEU A 419 18.70 5.35 -1.66
N ALA A 420 19.37 6.47 -1.92
CA ALA A 420 19.69 7.47 -0.90
C ALA A 420 18.58 8.53 -0.85
N PRO A 421 17.61 8.46 0.09
CA PRO A 421 16.43 9.32 0.05
C PRO A 421 16.79 10.79 0.18
N THR A 422 17.78 11.11 1.00
CA THR A 422 18.25 12.49 1.18
C THR A 422 18.84 13.08 -0.09
N ALA A 423 19.53 12.27 -0.92
CA ALA A 423 20.04 12.75 -2.21
C ALA A 423 18.89 12.92 -3.20
N LEU A 424 18.05 11.89 -3.36
CA LEU A 424 16.92 11.93 -4.29
C LEU A 424 15.92 13.05 -3.96
N SER A 425 15.58 13.26 -2.68
CA SER A 425 14.67 14.33 -2.25
C SER A 425 15.24 15.73 -2.46
N ARG A 426 16.56 15.90 -2.64
CA ARG A 426 17.18 17.19 -2.98
C ARG A 426 17.13 17.50 -4.48
N GLU A 427 16.88 16.50 -5.32
CA GLU A 427 16.92 16.63 -6.78
C GLU A 427 15.53 16.44 -7.40
N SER A 428 14.65 15.69 -6.73
CA SER A 428 13.34 15.28 -7.22
C SER A 428 12.25 15.59 -6.19
N TRP A 429 11.30 16.45 -6.58
CA TRP A 429 10.11 16.70 -5.77
C TRP A 429 9.24 15.44 -5.63
N GLN A 430 9.08 14.67 -6.71
CA GLN A 430 8.31 13.42 -6.70
C GLN A 430 8.92 12.39 -5.73
N ALA A 431 10.24 12.27 -5.67
CA ALA A 431 10.89 11.41 -4.69
C ALA A 431 10.61 11.90 -3.27
N ARG A 432 10.67 13.22 -3.03
CA ARG A 432 10.33 13.83 -1.74
C ARG A 432 8.88 13.53 -1.33
N LEU A 433 7.93 13.64 -2.27
CA LEU A 433 6.54 13.27 -2.09
C LEU A 433 6.42 11.82 -1.61
N TRP A 434 6.99 10.86 -2.35
CA TRP A 434 6.87 9.44 -1.99
C TRP A 434 7.58 9.09 -0.68
N PHE A 435 8.72 9.72 -0.38
CA PHE A 435 9.39 9.49 0.91
C PHE A 435 8.61 10.05 2.10
N SER A 436 7.74 11.05 1.90
CA SER A 436 6.86 11.53 2.97
C SER A 436 5.76 10.51 3.36
N ALA A 437 5.47 9.52 2.50
CA ALA A 437 4.54 8.43 2.81
C ALA A 437 5.14 7.38 3.79
N THR A 438 6.46 7.40 4.00
CA THR A 438 7.24 6.42 4.78
C THR A 438 6.60 5.98 6.11
N PRO A 439 5.98 6.85 6.92
CA PRO A 439 5.34 6.43 8.18
C PRO A 439 4.24 5.38 8.01
N TRP A 440 3.56 5.36 6.85
CA TRP A 440 2.41 4.50 6.56
C TRP A 440 2.70 3.45 5.49
N LEU A 441 3.51 3.81 4.49
CA LEU A 441 3.95 2.93 3.42
C LEU A 441 5.37 3.29 3.00
N HIS A 442 6.19 2.26 2.80
CA HIS A 442 7.48 2.38 2.13
C HIS A 442 7.34 1.96 0.66
N PRO A 443 7.31 2.90 -0.31
CA PRO A 443 7.17 2.54 -1.73
C PRO A 443 8.36 1.71 -2.22
N TRP A 444 9.55 2.04 -1.74
CA TRP A 444 10.76 1.23 -1.84
C TRP A 444 11.09 0.64 -0.48
N ARG A 445 10.70 -0.62 -0.27
CA ARG A 445 10.94 -1.34 0.99
C ARG A 445 12.44 -1.47 1.25
N GLY A 446 12.88 -1.03 2.43
CA GLY A 446 14.30 -0.93 2.76
C GLY A 446 15.09 0.04 1.88
N ARG A 447 14.41 0.89 1.10
CA ARG A 447 15.00 1.78 0.09
C ARG A 447 15.76 1.00 -1.01
N LEU A 448 15.42 -0.26 -1.22
CA LEU A 448 16.04 -1.07 -2.26
C LEU A 448 15.64 -0.53 -3.64
N HIS A 449 16.60 -0.48 -4.57
CA HIS A 449 16.34 -0.17 -5.97
C HIS A 449 15.79 -1.41 -6.69
N LEU A 450 14.55 -1.74 -6.35
CA LEU A 450 13.88 -2.98 -6.71
C LEU A 450 12.43 -2.68 -7.01
N ASP A 451 11.97 -3.12 -8.17
CA ASP A 451 10.56 -3.14 -8.54
C ASP A 451 10.08 -4.58 -8.63
N TRP A 452 8.89 -4.87 -8.11
CA TRP A 452 8.34 -6.21 -8.18
C TRP A 452 6.84 -6.20 -8.34
N SER A 453 6.32 -7.22 -9.02
CA SER A 453 4.89 -7.42 -9.20
C SER A 453 4.20 -7.70 -7.87
N LEU A 454 2.88 -7.54 -7.85
CA LEU A 454 2.10 -8.05 -6.73
C LEU A 454 2.19 -9.58 -6.68
N GLY A 455 2.30 -10.13 -5.47
CA GLY A 455 2.31 -11.57 -5.24
C GLY A 455 0.89 -12.13 -5.18
N THR A 456 0.62 -13.22 -5.90
CA THR A 456 -0.57 -14.02 -5.63
C THR A 456 -0.28 -14.97 -4.48
N HIS A 457 -1.25 -15.21 -3.61
CA HIS A 457 -1.09 -16.19 -2.56
C HIS A 457 -1.07 -17.59 -3.19
N SER A 458 0.06 -18.29 -3.04
CA SER A 458 0.28 -19.64 -3.58
C SER A 458 0.30 -20.72 -2.50
N ALA A 459 0.33 -20.30 -1.23
CA ALA A 459 0.22 -21.17 -0.06
C ALA A 459 -1.19 -21.76 0.09
N GLY A 460 -1.28 -22.98 0.60
CA GLY A 460 -2.52 -23.49 1.19
C GLY A 460 -2.74 -22.93 2.60
N PRO A 461 -3.91 -23.13 3.22
CA PRO A 461 -4.20 -22.63 4.58
C PRO A 461 -3.24 -23.16 5.66
N ASP A 462 -2.54 -24.28 5.39
CA ASP A 462 -1.56 -24.89 6.30
C ASP A 462 -0.09 -24.58 5.94
N ASP A 463 0.16 -23.78 4.90
CA ASP A 463 1.51 -23.41 4.47
C ASP A 463 1.96 -22.12 5.18
N PHE A 464 3.00 -22.26 6.00
CA PHE A 464 3.52 -21.18 6.84
C PHE A 464 4.75 -20.49 6.24
N GLU A 465 5.18 -20.83 5.01
CA GLU A 465 6.32 -20.18 4.39
C GLU A 465 5.99 -18.71 4.04
N ASP A 466 6.82 -17.77 4.53
CA ASP A 466 6.55 -16.35 4.30
C ASP A 466 6.62 -15.95 2.81
N ALA A 467 7.41 -16.66 2.00
CA ALA A 467 7.60 -16.38 0.58
C ALA A 467 6.37 -16.71 -0.30
N THR A 468 5.41 -17.50 0.20
CA THR A 468 4.18 -17.88 -0.51
C THR A 468 2.98 -16.98 -0.17
N ARG A 469 3.15 -16.05 0.79
CA ARG A 469 2.11 -15.14 1.28
C ARG A 469 1.89 -13.95 0.34
N GLY A 470 0.92 -14.05 -0.58
CA GLY A 470 0.59 -13.01 -1.56
C GLY A 470 0.20 -11.62 -1.00
N ALA A 471 -0.23 -11.55 0.26
CA ALA A 471 -0.57 -10.32 0.97
C ALA A 471 0.45 -9.98 2.08
N ALA A 472 1.70 -10.42 1.93
CA ALA A 472 2.72 -10.24 2.96
C ALA A 472 2.96 -8.77 3.35
N GLU A 473 2.78 -7.82 2.41
CA GLU A 473 2.85 -6.39 2.73
C GLU A 473 1.82 -5.96 3.78
N LEU A 474 0.66 -6.63 3.84
CA LEU A 474 -0.37 -6.42 4.86
C LEU A 474 -0.09 -7.23 6.13
N ILE A 475 0.30 -8.50 5.98
CA ILE A 475 0.44 -9.47 7.08
C ILE A 475 1.66 -9.16 7.95
N LEU A 476 2.78 -8.77 7.33
CA LEU A 476 4.10 -8.73 7.95
C LEU A 476 4.58 -7.30 8.23
N THR A 477 3.92 -6.27 7.66
CA THR A 477 4.24 -4.88 7.99
C THR A 477 3.50 -4.44 9.25
N PRO A 478 4.14 -3.72 10.19
CA PRO A 478 3.44 -3.06 11.28
C PRO A 478 2.53 -1.92 10.79
N PHE A 479 1.47 -1.58 11.53
CA PHE A 479 0.47 -0.58 11.13
C PHE A 479 1.02 0.85 11.09
N THR A 480 1.93 1.17 12.00
CA THR A 480 2.73 2.41 12.03
C THR A 480 4.14 2.04 12.49
N ARG A 481 5.16 2.73 11.95
CA ARG A 481 6.47 2.76 12.60
C ARG A 481 6.37 3.76 13.75
N THR A 482 6.09 3.29 14.96
CA THR A 482 6.16 4.10 16.19
C THR A 482 7.61 4.45 16.59
N GLU A 483 8.60 4.18 15.74
CA GLU A 483 10.02 4.32 16.09
C GLU A 483 10.50 5.79 16.21
N ASN A 484 9.65 6.81 16.11
CA ASN A 484 10.01 8.21 16.35
C ASN A 484 8.85 9.10 16.89
N LEU A 485 7.96 8.57 17.75
CA LEU A 485 7.09 9.41 18.58
C LEU A 485 7.62 9.53 20.02
#